data_AF-A0A950UKA6-F1
#
_entry.id   AF-A0A950UKA6-F1
#
_cell.length_a   1.000
_cell.length_b   1.000
_cell.length_c   1.000
_cell.angle_alpha   90.00
_cell.angle_beta   90.00
_cell.angle_gamma   90.00
#
_symmetry.space_group_name_H-M   'P 1'
#
loop_
_entity.id
_entity.type
_entity.pdbx_description
1 polymer ?
#
loop_
_entity_poly.entity_id
_entity_poly.type
_entity_poly.pdbx_seq_one_letter_code
_entity_poly.pdbx_strand_id
1 'polypeptide(L)'
;MSVTAITEAPVSTAPAVVPGTQARVPGTARTVSSVEGSYSGSTAKRSGGTARMLSRGAVAGSAVLAAIGFTGSYTALEHLGLHHGFGWFSYAFPVGVDAGIGVLLALDLHLIRRRTPWPVLRLLAHLLTAATIAFNASSAAKGDVVGAAMHGVLPLLFVASVEAWRRLVVKAADLEAGRESAGVPLHRWLLAPAPSWRMYRRMRLYGISSYPQAVAMEKERTVYRTMLERKHGDWRKAPSEARLPLTMARYGLSVDEALALPAEAEEAERRRDEAEEDRRLEARKRADQRAADAEVSKLTSQATVEAARYAVEAQTGVAAVESRSARQAAEAAAEARNRGAVAEAQAFESEAAAEANKRAAEMEEAAAGTRARAAETDRAAAETELRAAETRRRAAEANQAAEVAEAEQAAAVAEAKQRAVEAERAAAETQAAVLETQARVAEAELRALEAEDTAKLTPTERAARKVARMILATGGTDPEAVKLQAIADALGVSTSIASKRRQEAAELLASGYRPTDLTRV
;
A
#
# COMPACT_ATOMS: atom_id res chain seq x y z
N MET A 1 8.75 48.25 -79.93
CA MET A 1 9.38 48.21 -78.60
C MET A 1 8.52 49.06 -77.68
N SER A 2 7.96 48.43 -76.62
CA SER A 2 7.46 48.99 -75.36
C SER A 2 6.30 50.03 -75.44
N VAL A 3 5.26 50.04 -74.62
CA VAL A 3 4.88 49.32 -73.39
C VAL A 3 3.37 49.60 -73.14
N THR A 4 2.67 48.56 -72.68
CA THR A 4 1.52 48.45 -71.75
C THR A 4 0.32 49.43 -71.80
N ALA A 5 -0.86 48.82 -71.97
CA ALA A 5 -2.20 49.38 -71.82
C ALA A 5 -2.77 49.18 -70.40
N ILE A 6 -3.54 50.16 -69.94
CA ILE A 6 -4.48 50.11 -68.81
C ILE A 6 -5.88 50.26 -69.41
N THR A 7 -6.82 49.38 -69.05
CA THR A 7 -8.26 49.67 -69.23
C THR A 7 -9.09 48.97 -68.15
N GLU A 8 -9.89 49.76 -67.42
CA GLU A 8 -11.04 49.32 -66.62
C GLU A 8 -12.36 49.62 -67.35
N ALA A 9 -13.33 48.70 -67.18
CA ALA A 9 -14.81 48.79 -67.26
C ALA A 9 -15.48 49.12 -68.64
N PRO A 10 -16.74 48.68 -68.97
CA PRO A 10 -17.93 48.59 -68.08
C PRO A 10 -19.02 47.49 -68.32
N VAL A 11 -19.87 47.30 -67.27
CA VAL A 11 -21.36 47.10 -67.17
C VAL A 11 -22.16 46.19 -68.16
N SER A 12 -22.96 45.24 -67.63
CA SER A 12 -24.45 45.17 -67.73
C SER A 12 -25.09 43.77 -67.91
N THR A 13 -26.03 43.45 -67.00
CA THR A 13 -27.33 42.73 -67.14
C THR A 13 -27.43 41.21 -67.43
N ALA A 14 -28.32 40.57 -66.65
CA ALA A 14 -28.75 39.16 -66.66
C ALA A 14 -29.55 38.74 -67.92
N PRO A 15 -29.83 37.43 -68.15
CA PRO A 15 -31.05 36.83 -67.58
C PRO A 15 -31.05 35.28 -67.31
N ALA A 16 -32.18 34.85 -66.71
CA ALA A 16 -32.94 33.61 -66.94
C ALA A 16 -32.86 32.42 -65.95
N VAL A 17 -34.07 32.01 -65.55
CA VAL A 17 -34.48 30.98 -64.58
C VAL A 17 -34.89 29.70 -65.31
N VAL A 18 -34.47 28.52 -64.83
CA VAL A 18 -35.17 27.21 -64.98
C VAL A 18 -34.68 26.24 -63.86
N PRO A 19 -35.37 25.14 -63.50
CA PRO A 19 -36.08 25.00 -62.24
C PRO A 19 -35.52 23.93 -61.29
N GLY A 20 -35.98 24.00 -60.03
CA GLY A 20 -35.57 23.12 -58.94
C GLY A 20 -36.01 21.66 -59.10
N THR A 21 -35.12 20.77 -58.64
CA THR A 21 -35.47 19.43 -58.15
C THR A 21 -34.97 19.33 -56.72
N GLN A 22 -35.91 19.19 -55.78
CA GLN A 22 -35.64 19.03 -54.36
C GLN A 22 -34.99 17.66 -54.10
N ALA A 23 -33.73 17.66 -53.67
CA ALA A 23 -33.12 16.49 -53.04
C ALA A 23 -33.16 16.67 -51.51
N ARG A 24 -34.08 15.92 -50.92
CA ARG A 24 -34.33 15.69 -49.50
C ARG A 24 -33.02 15.50 -48.71
N VAL A 25 -32.73 16.41 -47.79
CA VAL A 25 -31.69 16.23 -46.76
C VAL A 25 -32.29 15.42 -45.60
N PRO A 26 -31.81 14.20 -45.31
CA PRO A 26 -32.22 13.49 -44.11
C PRO A 26 -31.51 14.12 -42.90
N GLY A 27 -32.30 14.49 -41.89
CA GLY A 27 -31.80 14.94 -40.60
C GLY A 27 -30.90 13.90 -39.97
N THR A 28 -29.67 14.29 -39.65
CA THR A 28 -28.79 13.50 -38.79
C THR A 28 -29.32 13.57 -37.36
N ALA A 29 -30.19 12.62 -37.03
CA ALA A 29 -30.43 12.25 -35.65
C ALA A 29 -29.06 11.94 -35.02
N ARG A 30 -28.68 12.75 -34.04
CA ARG A 30 -27.48 12.55 -33.22
C ARG A 30 -27.80 11.39 -32.27
N THR A 31 -27.81 10.18 -32.81
CA THR A 31 -27.80 8.95 -32.02
C THR A 31 -26.41 8.87 -31.42
N VAL A 32 -26.27 9.35 -30.18
CA VAL A 32 -25.11 9.03 -29.35
C VAL A 32 -25.23 7.54 -29.08
N SER A 33 -24.60 6.74 -29.92
CA SER A 33 -24.31 5.36 -29.60
C SER A 33 -23.38 5.42 -28.39
N SER A 34 -23.95 5.23 -27.20
CA SER A 34 -23.22 4.72 -26.06
C SER A 34 -22.70 3.36 -26.48
N VAL A 35 -21.53 3.34 -27.12
CA VAL A 35 -20.66 2.18 -27.11
C VAL A 35 -20.25 2.04 -25.66
N GLU A 36 -21.12 1.36 -24.93
CA GLU A 36 -20.81 0.65 -23.70
C GLU A 36 -19.82 -0.43 -24.12
N GLY A 37 -18.58 0.01 -24.33
CA GLY A 37 -17.42 -0.85 -24.41
C GLY A 37 -17.34 -1.54 -23.07
N SER A 38 -18.03 -2.67 -22.96
CA SER A 38 -17.66 -3.76 -22.09
C SER A 38 -16.23 -4.15 -22.46
N TYR A 39 -15.27 -3.37 -21.98
CA TYR A 39 -14.05 -3.94 -21.46
C TYR A 39 -14.48 -4.73 -20.24
N SER A 40 -14.98 -5.94 -20.51
CA SER A 40 -14.64 -7.10 -19.71
C SER A 40 -13.12 -7.21 -19.76
N GLY A 41 -12.46 -6.30 -19.02
CA GLY A 41 -11.20 -6.60 -18.40
C GLY A 41 -11.54 -7.77 -17.50
N SER A 42 -11.40 -8.97 -18.06
CA SER A 42 -11.13 -10.18 -17.32
C SER A 42 -10.21 -9.77 -16.18
N THR A 43 -10.80 -9.50 -15.02
CA THR A 43 -10.14 -9.70 -13.75
C THR A 43 -9.95 -11.20 -13.71
N ALA A 44 -8.92 -11.64 -14.43
CA ALA A 44 -8.29 -12.90 -14.20
C ALA A 44 -8.07 -12.91 -12.70
N LYS A 45 -8.94 -13.65 -12.01
CA LYS A 45 -8.81 -14.07 -10.63
C LYS A 45 -7.53 -14.89 -10.63
N ARG A 46 -6.38 -14.21 -10.68
CA ARG A 46 -5.03 -14.79 -10.68
C ARG A 46 -4.84 -15.30 -9.27
N SER A 47 -5.40 -16.48 -9.04
CA SER A 47 -4.73 -17.57 -8.36
C SER A 47 -3.77 -17.12 -7.26
N GLY A 48 -4.36 -16.65 -6.15
CA GLY A 48 -3.62 -16.51 -4.89
C GLY A 48 -2.90 -17.81 -4.51
N GLY A 49 -3.35 -18.97 -5.02
CA GLY A 49 -2.65 -20.25 -4.94
C GLY A 49 -1.34 -20.31 -5.75
N THR A 50 -1.34 -19.97 -7.05
CA THR A 50 -0.09 -20.00 -7.85
C THR A 50 0.88 -18.91 -7.42
N ALA A 51 0.41 -17.74 -7.00
CA ALA A 51 1.28 -16.68 -6.47
C ALA A 51 1.98 -17.13 -5.18
N ARG A 52 1.27 -17.86 -4.30
CA ARG A 52 1.83 -18.44 -3.07
C ARG A 52 2.75 -19.64 -3.34
N MET A 53 2.43 -20.48 -4.32
CA MET A 53 3.32 -21.57 -4.74
C MET A 53 4.59 -21.01 -5.38
N LEU A 54 4.48 -19.96 -6.18
CA LEU A 54 5.62 -19.30 -6.80
C LEU A 54 6.49 -18.59 -5.75
N SER A 55 5.90 -17.94 -4.75
CA SER A 55 6.67 -17.33 -3.65
C SER A 55 7.36 -18.38 -2.78
N ARG A 56 6.67 -19.48 -2.44
CA ARG A 56 7.27 -20.62 -1.73
C ARG A 56 8.40 -21.27 -2.53
N GLY A 57 8.19 -21.47 -3.82
CA GLY A 57 9.20 -21.99 -4.74
C GLY A 57 10.41 -21.05 -4.85
N ALA A 58 10.18 -19.73 -4.90
CA ALA A 58 11.25 -18.74 -4.90
C ALA A 58 12.05 -18.77 -3.59
N VAL A 59 11.40 -18.83 -2.43
CA VAL A 59 12.08 -18.94 -1.13
C VAL A 59 12.90 -20.22 -1.04
N ALA A 60 12.32 -21.37 -1.42
CA ALA A 60 13.03 -22.65 -1.42
C ALA A 60 14.21 -22.63 -2.40
N GLY A 61 14.01 -22.12 -3.62
CA GLY A 61 15.06 -21.97 -4.62
C GLY A 61 16.20 -21.06 -4.15
N SER A 62 15.89 -19.92 -3.53
CA SER A 62 16.88 -19.03 -2.93
C SER A 62 17.64 -19.68 -1.77
N ALA A 63 16.98 -20.50 -0.95
CA ALA A 63 17.65 -21.25 0.13
C ALA A 63 18.63 -22.30 -0.41
N VAL A 64 18.25 -23.03 -1.46
CA VAL A 64 19.14 -23.99 -2.13
C VAL A 64 20.33 -23.29 -2.78
N LEU A 65 20.09 -22.18 -3.51
CA LEU A 65 21.15 -21.38 -4.09
C LEU A 65 22.11 -20.82 -3.03
N ALA A 66 21.59 -20.39 -1.89
CA ALA A 66 22.39 -19.93 -0.77
C ALA A 66 23.24 -21.07 -0.18
N ALA A 67 22.71 -22.28 -0.01
CA ALA A 67 23.47 -23.42 0.50
C ALA A 67 24.60 -23.85 -0.44
N ILE A 68 24.33 -23.91 -1.75
CA ILE A 68 25.34 -24.25 -2.77
C ILE A 68 26.42 -23.15 -2.84
N GLY A 69 26.00 -21.88 -2.89
CA GLY A 69 26.91 -20.74 -2.89
C GLY A 69 27.78 -20.67 -1.63
N PHE A 70 27.19 -20.95 -0.46
CA PHE A 70 27.90 -21.03 0.82
C PHE A 70 28.97 -22.13 0.79
N THR A 71 28.63 -23.32 0.31
CA THR A 71 29.58 -24.45 0.28
C THR A 71 30.78 -24.15 -0.63
N GLY A 72 30.53 -23.57 -1.82
CA GLY A 72 31.60 -23.18 -2.74
C GLY A 72 32.44 -22.00 -2.24
N SER A 73 31.79 -21.02 -1.60
CA SER A 73 32.48 -19.85 -1.03
C SER A 73 33.30 -20.20 0.20
N TYR A 74 32.80 -21.13 1.03
CA TYR A 74 33.48 -21.58 2.24
C TYR A 74 34.86 -22.15 1.92
N THR A 75 34.95 -23.09 0.97
CA THR A 75 36.23 -23.73 0.63
C THR A 75 37.21 -22.74 0.00
N ALA A 76 36.73 -21.80 -0.81
CA ALA A 76 37.57 -20.75 -1.40
C ALA A 76 38.17 -19.81 -0.34
N LEU A 77 37.35 -19.32 0.60
CA LEU A 77 37.81 -18.44 1.67
C LEU A 77 38.66 -19.19 2.71
N GLU A 78 38.39 -20.47 2.96
CA GLU A 78 39.21 -21.33 3.81
C GLU A 78 40.61 -21.49 3.22
N HIS A 79 40.72 -21.87 1.95
CA HIS A 79 42.01 -21.98 1.25
C HIS A 79 42.76 -20.66 1.24
N LEU A 80 42.06 -19.55 1.02
CA LEU A 80 42.65 -18.21 1.07
C LEU A 80 43.20 -17.89 2.47
N GLY A 81 42.44 -18.18 3.53
CA GLY A 81 42.87 -18.02 4.92
C GLY A 81 44.12 -18.85 5.23
N LEU A 82 44.17 -20.11 4.75
CA LEU A 82 45.32 -20.98 4.90
C LEU A 82 46.56 -20.40 4.19
N HIS A 83 46.39 -19.91 2.96
CA HIS A 83 47.46 -19.26 2.19
C HIS A 83 47.99 -17.97 2.84
N HIS A 84 47.13 -17.20 3.51
CA HIS A 84 47.51 -15.99 4.22
C HIS A 84 47.96 -16.22 5.67
N GLY A 85 48.10 -17.48 6.10
CA GLY A 85 48.65 -17.83 7.40
C GLY A 85 47.68 -17.69 8.58
N PHE A 86 46.37 -17.74 8.34
CA PHE A 86 45.35 -17.63 9.40
C PHE A 86 45.29 -18.90 10.29
N GLY A 87 45.93 -19.99 9.87
CA GLY A 87 45.98 -21.24 10.64
C GLY A 87 44.58 -21.80 10.86
N TRP A 88 44.24 -22.10 12.12
CA TRP A 88 42.91 -22.61 12.50
C TRP A 88 41.78 -21.59 12.25
N PHE A 89 42.08 -20.30 12.22
CA PHE A 89 41.06 -19.27 12.00
C PHE A 89 40.51 -19.30 10.55
N SER A 90 41.20 -19.97 9.63
CA SER A 90 40.74 -20.20 8.25
C SER A 90 39.38 -20.92 8.18
N TYR A 91 39.06 -21.76 9.16
CA TYR A 91 37.75 -22.43 9.26
C TYR A 91 36.65 -21.49 9.77
N ALA A 92 37.00 -20.54 10.64
CA ALA A 92 36.05 -19.61 11.25
C ALA A 92 35.81 -18.35 10.38
N PHE A 93 36.80 -17.94 9.59
CA PHE A 93 36.74 -16.73 8.78
C PHE A 93 35.57 -16.70 7.77
N PRO A 94 35.34 -17.73 6.92
CA PRO A 94 34.21 -17.73 6.00
C PRO A 94 32.86 -17.67 6.73
N VAL A 95 32.75 -18.42 7.84
CA VAL A 95 31.54 -18.44 8.68
C VAL A 95 31.27 -17.06 9.29
N GLY A 96 32.32 -16.39 9.78
CA GLY A 96 32.20 -15.05 10.36
C GLY A 96 31.75 -13.99 9.34
N VAL A 97 32.27 -14.03 8.12
CA VAL A 97 31.87 -13.10 7.04
C VAL A 97 30.41 -13.31 6.67
N ASP A 98 29.98 -14.54 6.41
CA ASP A 98 28.61 -14.82 5.97
C ASP A 98 27.59 -14.66 7.10
N ALA A 99 27.94 -15.02 8.35
CA ALA A 99 27.12 -14.70 9.52
C ALA A 99 26.97 -13.18 9.68
N GLY A 100 28.04 -12.41 9.47
CA GLY A 100 28.01 -10.96 9.46
C GLY A 100 27.06 -10.38 8.41
N ILE A 101 27.11 -10.90 7.17
CA ILE A 101 26.16 -10.54 6.11
C ILE A 101 24.72 -10.86 6.54
N GLY A 102 24.48 -12.07 7.05
CA GLY A 102 23.16 -12.50 7.53
C GLY A 102 22.60 -11.59 8.63
N VAL A 103 23.42 -11.22 9.61
CA VAL A 103 23.04 -10.30 10.70
C VAL A 103 22.73 -8.90 10.16
N LEU A 104 23.56 -8.35 9.28
CA LEU A 104 23.33 -7.04 8.68
C LEU A 104 22.03 -6.99 7.87
N LEU A 105 21.74 -8.04 7.09
CA LEU A 105 20.50 -8.18 6.33
C LEU A 105 19.27 -8.37 7.23
N ALA A 106 19.40 -9.18 8.29
CA ALA A 106 18.33 -9.37 9.27
C ALA A 106 18.00 -8.07 10.00
N LEU A 107 19.02 -7.28 10.35
CA LEU A 107 18.84 -5.98 10.97
C LEU A 107 18.26 -4.94 9.98
N ASP A 108 18.69 -4.92 8.71
CA ASP A 108 18.05 -4.09 7.66
C ASP A 108 16.55 -4.42 7.55
N LEU A 109 16.20 -5.71 7.50
CA LEU A 109 14.82 -6.17 7.44
C LEU A 109 14.03 -5.78 8.71
N HIS A 110 14.64 -5.91 9.88
CA HIS A 110 14.04 -5.49 11.15
C HIS A 110 13.72 -3.99 11.14
N LEU A 111 14.66 -3.15 10.69
CA LEU A 111 14.49 -1.70 10.61
C LEU A 111 13.44 -1.29 9.57
N ILE A 112 13.35 -1.99 8.43
CA ILE A 112 12.27 -1.81 7.46
C ILE A 112 10.91 -2.09 8.12
N ARG A 113 10.80 -3.18 8.90
CA ARG A 113 9.60 -3.51 9.66
C ARG A 113 9.23 -2.46 10.71
N ARG A 114 10.23 -1.79 11.29
CA ARG A 114 10.06 -0.68 12.24
C ARG A 114 9.95 0.69 11.56
N ARG A 115 9.79 0.74 10.24
CA ARG A 115 9.62 1.97 9.44
C ARG A 115 10.78 2.98 9.58
N THR A 116 11.97 2.50 9.89
CA THR A 116 13.19 3.31 10.10
C THR A 116 14.37 2.76 9.29
N PRO A 117 14.26 2.70 7.94
CA PRO A 117 15.29 2.06 7.11
C PRO A 117 16.63 2.80 7.23
N TRP A 118 17.69 2.07 7.60
CA TRP A 118 19.04 2.64 7.70
C TRP A 118 19.93 2.08 6.57
N PRO A 119 20.11 2.81 5.45
CA PRO A 119 20.75 2.28 4.25
C PRO A 119 22.24 1.93 4.44
N VAL A 120 22.86 2.34 5.55
CA VAL A 120 24.26 2.04 5.88
C VAL A 120 24.45 0.54 6.15
N LEU A 121 23.54 -0.13 6.86
CA LEU A 121 23.62 -1.59 7.09
C LEU A 121 23.66 -2.34 5.76
N ARG A 122 22.83 -1.89 4.82
CA ARG A 122 22.77 -2.46 3.49
C ARG A 122 24.06 -2.18 2.71
N LEU A 123 24.61 -0.98 2.80
CA LEU A 123 25.90 -0.68 2.16
C LEU A 123 26.99 -1.60 2.71
N LEU A 124 27.06 -1.78 4.02
CA LEU A 124 28.01 -2.68 4.66
C LEU A 124 27.81 -4.13 4.20
N ALA A 125 26.57 -4.62 4.16
CA ALA A 125 26.27 -5.96 3.67
C ALA A 125 26.74 -6.16 2.22
N HIS A 126 26.46 -5.20 1.33
CA HIS A 126 26.94 -5.25 -0.06
C HIS A 126 28.45 -5.19 -0.17
N LEU A 127 29.13 -4.39 0.67
CA LEU A 127 30.59 -4.33 0.69
C LEU A 127 31.19 -5.66 1.14
N LEU A 128 30.63 -6.29 2.18
CA LEU A 128 31.05 -7.63 2.61
C LEU A 128 30.81 -8.67 1.52
N THR A 129 29.63 -8.67 0.88
CA THR A 129 29.37 -9.62 -0.22
C THR A 129 30.25 -9.35 -1.44
N ALA A 130 30.56 -8.09 -1.76
CA ALA A 130 31.50 -7.74 -2.81
C ALA A 130 32.92 -8.25 -2.49
N ALA A 131 33.35 -8.18 -1.23
CA ALA A 131 34.59 -8.77 -0.78
C ALA A 131 34.55 -10.31 -0.92
N THR A 132 33.46 -10.97 -0.54
CA THR A 132 33.27 -12.42 -0.74
C THR A 132 33.34 -12.81 -2.21
N ILE A 133 32.73 -12.03 -3.11
CA ILE A 133 32.83 -12.25 -4.56
C ILE A 133 34.28 -12.10 -5.04
N ALA A 134 34.99 -11.08 -4.57
CA ALA A 134 36.40 -10.87 -4.93
C ALA A 134 37.30 -12.01 -4.45
N PHE A 135 37.08 -12.53 -3.23
CA PHE A 135 37.82 -13.67 -2.70
C PHE A 135 37.54 -14.95 -3.49
N ASN A 136 36.27 -15.22 -3.82
CA ASN A 136 35.89 -16.34 -4.70
C ASN A 136 36.45 -16.22 -6.12
N ALA A 137 36.52 -15.01 -6.67
CA ALA A 137 37.14 -14.79 -7.96
C ALA A 137 38.67 -14.99 -7.90
N SER A 138 39.29 -14.65 -6.78
CA SER A 138 40.74 -14.75 -6.59
C SER A 138 41.27 -16.17 -6.36
N SER A 139 40.40 -17.12 -5.99
CA SER A 139 40.76 -18.53 -5.85
C SER A 139 40.89 -19.27 -7.20
N ALA A 140 40.51 -18.63 -8.30
CA ALA A 140 40.78 -19.15 -9.64
C ALA A 140 42.27 -19.06 -10.00
N ALA A 141 42.72 -19.95 -10.90
CA ALA A 141 44.10 -19.95 -11.36
C ALA A 141 44.48 -18.58 -11.99
N LYS A 142 45.72 -18.12 -11.77
CA LYS A 142 46.22 -16.85 -12.31
C LYS A 142 45.99 -16.78 -13.83
N GLY A 143 45.18 -15.82 -14.26
CA GLY A 143 44.85 -15.57 -15.67
C GLY A 143 43.56 -16.21 -16.17
N ASP A 144 42.87 -17.03 -15.36
CA ASP A 144 41.59 -17.63 -15.72
C ASP A 144 40.41 -16.74 -15.33
N VAL A 145 40.09 -15.79 -16.21
CA VAL A 145 38.96 -14.87 -16.05
C VAL A 145 37.62 -15.63 -16.04
N VAL A 146 37.53 -16.77 -16.73
CA VAL A 146 36.30 -17.57 -16.80
C VAL A 146 36.11 -18.35 -15.50
N GLY A 147 37.14 -19.00 -14.98
CA GLY A 147 37.09 -19.68 -13.68
C GLY A 147 36.76 -18.73 -12.53
N ALA A 148 37.32 -17.52 -12.54
CA ALA A 148 37.00 -16.47 -11.58
C ALA A 148 35.52 -16.04 -11.67
N ALA A 149 35.01 -15.87 -12.89
CA ALA A 149 33.61 -15.54 -13.12
C ALA A 149 32.68 -16.67 -12.64
N MET A 150 33.01 -17.94 -12.91
CA MET A 150 32.20 -19.09 -12.50
C MET A 150 32.04 -19.19 -10.99
N HIS A 151 33.08 -18.91 -10.21
CA HIS A 151 33.00 -18.89 -8.75
C HIS A 151 32.26 -17.65 -8.20
N GLY A 152 32.26 -16.53 -8.94
CA GLY A 152 31.55 -15.30 -8.56
C GLY A 152 30.04 -15.28 -8.85
N VAL A 153 29.53 -16.17 -9.71
CA VAL A 153 28.11 -16.18 -10.12
C VAL A 153 27.18 -16.53 -8.96
N LEU A 154 27.53 -17.51 -8.13
CA LEU A 154 26.65 -17.96 -7.04
C LEU A 154 26.38 -16.87 -5.99
N PRO A 155 27.40 -16.15 -5.47
CA PRO A 155 27.14 -15.01 -4.58
C PRO A 155 26.38 -13.86 -5.27
N LEU A 156 26.58 -13.63 -6.57
CA LEU A 156 25.83 -12.61 -7.31
C LEU A 156 24.33 -12.95 -7.39
N LEU A 157 23.99 -14.22 -7.64
CA LEU A 157 22.60 -14.71 -7.62
C LEU A 157 21.97 -14.59 -6.23
N PHE A 158 22.76 -14.79 -5.17
CA PHE A 158 22.31 -14.54 -3.80
C PHE A 158 21.96 -13.06 -3.58
N VAL A 159 22.84 -12.13 -3.96
CA VAL A 159 22.57 -10.67 -3.86
C VAL A 159 21.30 -10.29 -4.63
N ALA A 160 21.15 -10.79 -5.86
CA ALA A 160 19.97 -10.53 -6.67
C ALA A 160 18.68 -11.05 -6.02
N SER A 161 18.73 -12.25 -5.42
CA SER A 161 17.61 -12.86 -4.71
C SER A 161 17.20 -12.06 -3.47
N VAL A 162 18.18 -11.64 -2.65
CA VAL A 162 17.93 -10.83 -1.45
C VAL A 162 17.37 -9.45 -1.82
N GLU A 163 17.91 -8.80 -2.85
CA GLU A 163 17.43 -7.48 -3.30
C GLU A 163 16.00 -7.58 -3.89
N ALA A 164 15.69 -8.66 -4.61
CA ALA A 164 14.33 -8.93 -5.09
C ALA A 164 13.36 -9.12 -3.90
N TRP A 165 13.74 -9.94 -2.91
CA TRP A 165 12.95 -10.15 -1.70
C TRP A 165 12.69 -8.85 -0.95
N ARG A 166 13.73 -8.04 -0.76
CA ARG A 166 13.64 -6.73 -0.10
C ARG A 166 12.67 -5.80 -0.83
N ARG A 167 12.74 -5.73 -2.17
CA ARG A 167 11.80 -4.91 -2.97
C ARG A 167 10.36 -5.34 -2.73
N LEU A 168 10.10 -6.64 -2.63
CA LEU A 168 8.77 -7.16 -2.31
C LEU A 168 8.33 -6.76 -0.90
N VAL A 169 9.18 -6.90 0.11
CA VAL A 169 8.86 -6.52 1.50
C VAL A 169 8.60 -5.02 1.64
N VAL A 170 9.46 -4.17 1.06
CA VAL A 170 9.27 -2.71 1.09
C VAL A 170 7.98 -2.33 0.37
N LYS A 171 7.70 -2.95 -0.79
CA LYS A 171 6.47 -2.68 -1.52
C LYS A 171 5.23 -3.12 -0.74
N ALA A 172 5.27 -4.27 -0.07
CA ALA A 172 4.19 -4.74 0.79
C ALA A 172 3.96 -3.77 1.98
N ALA A 173 5.04 -3.33 2.64
CA ALA A 173 4.97 -2.37 3.75
C ALA A 173 4.45 -0.99 3.32
N ASP A 174 4.76 -0.55 2.10
CA ASP A 174 4.22 0.69 1.54
C ASP A 174 2.73 0.57 1.18
N LEU A 175 2.31 -0.57 0.62
CA LEU A 175 0.90 -0.86 0.34
C LEU A 175 0.07 -0.92 1.63
N GLU A 176 0.57 -1.61 2.66
CA GLU A 176 -0.08 -1.70 3.98
C GLU A 176 -0.19 -0.33 4.65
N ALA A 177 0.79 0.56 4.42
CA ALA A 177 0.75 1.91 4.95
C ALA A 177 -0.09 2.89 4.09
N GLY A 178 -0.79 2.42 3.06
CA GLY A 178 -1.56 3.26 2.14
C GLY A 178 -0.69 4.24 1.34
N ARG A 179 0.62 4.03 1.29
CA ARG A 179 1.55 4.86 0.54
C ARG A 179 1.66 4.33 -0.88
N GLU A 180 0.99 4.96 -1.83
CA GLU A 180 1.33 4.84 -3.25
C GLU A 180 2.62 5.62 -3.57
N SER A 181 3.72 5.30 -2.86
CA SER A 181 5.03 5.91 -3.08
C SER A 181 5.69 5.33 -4.32
N ALA A 182 5.24 5.76 -5.49
CA ALA A 182 5.94 5.49 -6.75
C ALA A 182 6.96 6.61 -6.99
N GLY A 183 8.25 6.28 -6.88
CA GLY A 183 9.32 7.15 -7.36
C GLY A 183 9.28 7.30 -8.89
N VAL A 184 10.04 8.26 -9.41
CA VAL A 184 10.14 8.48 -10.87
C VAL A 184 10.69 7.22 -11.55
N PRO A 185 10.00 6.63 -12.54
CA PRO A 185 10.45 5.41 -13.20
C PRO A 185 11.81 5.57 -13.89
N LEU A 186 12.61 4.49 -13.87
CA LEU A 186 13.95 4.48 -14.49
C LEU A 186 13.93 4.80 -15.98
N HIS A 187 12.94 4.31 -16.73
CA HIS A 187 12.82 4.60 -18.16
C HIS A 187 12.69 6.12 -18.43
N ARG A 188 12.08 6.87 -17.52
CA ARG A 188 11.93 8.32 -17.67
C ARG A 188 13.22 9.06 -17.38
N TRP A 189 14.04 8.55 -16.46
CA TRP A 189 15.41 9.06 -16.25
C TRP A 189 16.27 8.91 -17.51
N LEU A 190 16.11 7.81 -18.24
CA LEU A 190 16.81 7.57 -19.49
C LEU A 190 16.29 8.48 -20.63
N LEU A 191 14.97 8.55 -20.80
CA LEU A 191 14.34 9.27 -21.90
C LEU A 191 14.30 10.79 -21.71
N ALA A 192 14.25 11.26 -20.45
CA ALA A 192 14.09 12.67 -20.10
C ALA A 192 14.78 12.99 -18.77
N PRO A 193 16.13 12.98 -18.71
CA PRO A 193 16.87 13.13 -17.46
C PRO A 193 16.60 14.46 -16.75
N ALA A 194 16.66 15.59 -17.49
CA ALA A 194 16.47 16.91 -16.90
C ALA A 194 15.03 17.17 -16.39
N PRO A 195 13.95 16.87 -17.14
CA PRO A 195 12.59 16.96 -16.62
C PRO A 195 12.34 16.02 -15.43
N SER A 196 12.88 14.79 -15.49
CA SER A 196 12.76 13.81 -14.40
C SER A 196 13.40 14.32 -13.11
N TRP A 197 14.57 14.93 -13.19
CA TRP A 197 15.23 15.54 -12.03
C TRP A 197 14.40 16.68 -11.42
N ARG A 198 13.84 17.57 -12.25
CA ARG A 198 12.98 18.67 -11.77
C ARG A 198 11.71 18.16 -11.09
N MET A 199 11.11 17.10 -11.63
CA MET A 199 9.94 16.46 -11.05
C MET A 199 10.28 15.75 -9.74
N TYR A 200 11.35 14.93 -9.71
CA TYR A 200 11.85 14.27 -8.50
C TYR A 200 12.12 15.28 -7.38
N ARG A 201 12.81 16.38 -7.69
CA ARG A 201 13.07 17.45 -6.73
C ARG A 201 11.77 18.03 -6.17
N ARG A 202 10.75 18.27 -7.00
CA ARG A 202 9.46 18.81 -6.54
C ARG A 202 8.72 17.80 -5.67
N MET A 203 8.69 16.53 -6.07
CA MET A 203 8.09 15.45 -5.30
C MET A 203 8.71 15.36 -3.90
N ARG A 204 10.04 15.45 -3.81
CA ARG A 204 10.76 15.40 -2.52
C ARG A 204 10.58 16.64 -1.66
N LEU A 205 10.54 17.84 -2.25
CA LEU A 205 10.45 19.09 -1.49
C LEU A 205 9.04 19.37 -0.96
N TYR A 206 8.01 18.98 -1.70
CA TYR A 206 6.61 19.32 -1.38
C TYR A 206 5.76 18.09 -1.03
N GLY A 207 6.39 16.94 -0.77
CA GLY A 207 5.68 15.75 -0.28
C GLY A 207 4.74 15.08 -1.28
N ILE A 208 4.92 15.29 -2.59
CA ILE A 208 4.11 14.60 -3.62
C ILE A 208 4.61 13.16 -3.69
N SER A 209 3.86 12.24 -3.07
CA SER A 209 4.24 10.83 -2.91
C SER A 209 3.97 10.00 -4.16
N SER A 210 3.01 10.41 -4.99
CA SER A 210 2.53 9.64 -6.15
C SER A 210 3.14 10.13 -7.47
N TYR A 211 3.78 9.23 -8.21
CA TYR A 211 4.28 9.52 -9.56
C TYR A 211 3.15 9.89 -10.55
N PRO A 212 2.03 9.14 -10.64
CA PRO A 212 0.89 9.53 -11.47
C PRO A 212 0.38 10.94 -11.16
N GLN A 213 0.30 11.32 -9.88
CA GLN A 213 -0.09 12.66 -9.46
C GLN A 213 0.91 13.71 -9.96
N ALA A 214 2.22 13.48 -9.77
CA ALA A 214 3.26 14.39 -10.25
C ALA A 214 3.24 14.57 -11.78
N VAL A 215 2.91 13.50 -12.52
CA VAL A 215 2.72 13.54 -13.98
C VAL A 215 1.46 14.33 -14.35
N ALA A 216 0.35 14.14 -13.64
CA ALA A 216 -0.89 14.87 -13.87
C ALA A 216 -0.67 16.38 -13.71
N MET A 217 -0.06 16.80 -12.61
CA MET A 217 0.29 18.21 -12.36
C MET A 217 1.22 18.80 -13.44
N GLU A 218 2.16 18.00 -13.96
CA GLU A 218 3.01 18.44 -15.06
C GLU A 218 2.23 18.59 -16.38
N LYS A 219 1.30 17.67 -16.67
CA LYS A 219 0.41 17.73 -17.83
C LYS A 219 -0.52 18.94 -17.74
N GLU A 220 -1.21 19.12 -16.62
CA GLU A 220 -2.09 20.28 -16.35
C GLU A 220 -1.36 21.59 -16.60
N ARG A 221 -0.15 21.75 -16.04
CA ARG A 221 0.66 22.95 -16.25
C ARG A 221 1.04 23.16 -17.71
N THR A 222 1.35 22.09 -18.43
CA THR A 222 1.72 22.16 -19.85
C THR A 222 0.51 22.57 -20.68
N VAL A 223 -0.65 21.94 -20.45
CA VAL A 223 -1.92 22.28 -21.09
C VAL A 223 -2.31 23.72 -20.79
N TYR A 224 -2.23 24.15 -19.53
CA TYR A 224 -2.53 25.51 -19.11
C TYR A 224 -1.63 26.54 -19.77
N ARG A 225 -0.32 26.26 -19.85
CA ARG A 225 0.62 27.11 -20.60
C ARG A 225 0.21 27.24 -22.07
N THR A 226 -0.08 26.13 -22.74
CA THR A 226 -0.50 26.15 -24.15
C THR A 226 -1.84 26.88 -24.34
N MET A 227 -2.78 26.78 -23.40
CA MET A 227 -4.02 27.56 -23.41
C MET A 227 -3.75 29.07 -23.28
N LEU A 228 -2.81 29.47 -22.43
CA LEU A 228 -2.38 30.87 -22.32
C LEU A 228 -1.69 31.38 -23.58
N GLU A 229 -0.80 30.58 -24.19
CA GLU A 229 -0.18 30.90 -25.49
C GLU A 229 -1.24 31.09 -26.57
N ARG A 230 -2.24 30.20 -26.64
CA ARG A 230 -3.35 30.33 -27.60
C ARG A 230 -4.15 31.61 -27.39
N LYS A 231 -4.39 32.02 -26.14
CA LYS A 231 -5.22 33.19 -25.81
C LYS A 231 -4.46 34.53 -25.92
N HIS A 232 -3.17 34.54 -25.61
CA HIS A 232 -2.36 35.76 -25.50
C HIS A 232 -1.18 35.83 -26.50
N GLY A 233 -1.09 34.87 -27.42
CA GLY A 233 0.03 34.67 -28.35
C GLY A 233 1.26 34.07 -27.68
N ASP A 234 1.71 34.67 -26.58
CA ASP A 234 2.77 34.15 -25.71
C ASP A 234 2.25 34.10 -24.27
N TRP A 235 2.44 32.98 -23.57
CA TRP A 235 2.04 32.86 -22.16
C TRP A 235 2.68 33.93 -21.27
N ARG A 236 3.85 34.47 -21.64
CA ARG A 236 4.53 35.53 -20.89
C ARG A 236 3.78 36.86 -20.92
N LYS A 237 2.97 37.09 -21.96
CA LYS A 237 2.15 38.30 -22.13
C LYS A 237 0.82 38.21 -21.38
N ALA A 238 0.46 37.05 -20.84
CA ALA A 238 -0.75 36.90 -20.05
C ALA A 238 -0.68 37.76 -18.77
N PRO A 239 -1.82 38.27 -18.27
CA PRO A 239 -1.91 38.98 -16.99
C PRO A 239 -1.23 38.21 -15.85
N SER A 240 -0.71 38.93 -14.85
CA SER A 240 -0.04 38.31 -13.68
C SER A 240 -0.93 37.28 -12.98
N GLU A 241 -2.21 37.59 -12.82
CA GLU A 241 -3.23 36.70 -12.23
C GLU A 241 -3.40 35.42 -13.05
N ALA A 242 -3.52 35.52 -14.37
CA ALA A 242 -3.62 34.36 -15.26
C ALA A 242 -2.32 33.53 -15.31
N ARG A 243 -1.16 34.12 -14.97
CA ARG A 243 0.11 33.39 -14.86
C ARG A 243 0.33 32.76 -13.49
N LEU A 244 -0.53 33.03 -12.51
CA LEU A 244 -0.38 32.57 -11.13
C LEU A 244 -0.13 31.05 -11.05
N PRO A 245 -0.88 30.17 -11.76
CA PRO A 245 -0.62 28.73 -11.73
C PRO A 245 0.77 28.32 -12.21
N LEU A 246 1.30 28.99 -13.24
CA LEU A 246 2.65 28.71 -13.75
C LEU A 246 3.73 29.15 -12.76
N THR A 247 3.51 30.26 -12.04
CA THR A 247 4.43 30.75 -11.02
C THR A 247 4.38 29.93 -9.74
N MET A 248 3.19 29.49 -9.32
CA MET A 248 2.96 28.71 -8.10
C MET A 248 3.33 27.23 -8.26
N ALA A 249 3.39 26.72 -9.49
CA ALA A 249 3.87 25.36 -9.76
C ALA A 249 5.29 25.07 -9.23
N ARG A 250 6.12 26.09 -8.97
CA ARG A 250 7.44 25.93 -8.35
C ARG A 250 7.35 25.53 -6.87
N TYR A 251 6.21 25.79 -6.24
CA TYR A 251 5.87 25.48 -4.85
C TYR A 251 5.08 24.19 -4.68
N GLY A 252 4.91 23.40 -5.75
CA GLY A 252 4.19 22.13 -5.66
C GLY A 252 2.67 22.26 -5.70
N LEU A 253 2.11 23.43 -6.01
CA LEU A 253 0.68 23.59 -6.20
C LEU A 253 0.23 23.06 -7.57
N SER A 254 -0.97 22.48 -7.61
CA SER A 254 -1.68 22.15 -8.86
C SER A 254 -2.17 23.43 -9.56
N VAL A 255 -2.67 23.27 -10.81
CA VAL A 255 -3.23 24.42 -11.53
C VAL A 255 -4.50 24.92 -10.83
N ASP A 256 -5.35 24.00 -10.39
CA ASP A 256 -6.64 24.33 -9.74
C ASP A 256 -6.44 24.97 -8.37
N GLU A 257 -5.54 24.43 -7.54
CA GLU A 257 -5.18 25.03 -6.25
C GLU A 257 -4.67 26.46 -6.41
N ALA A 258 -3.80 26.69 -7.41
CA ALA A 258 -3.28 28.02 -7.66
C ALA A 258 -4.32 29.00 -8.21
N LEU A 259 -5.36 28.51 -8.91
CA LEU A 259 -6.48 29.34 -9.37
C LEU A 259 -7.47 29.67 -8.25
N ALA A 260 -7.57 28.82 -7.22
CA ALA A 260 -8.44 29.06 -6.06
C ALA A 260 -7.88 30.11 -5.10
N LEU A 261 -6.55 30.24 -4.99
CA LEU A 261 -5.88 31.13 -4.04
C LEU A 261 -6.41 32.58 -4.00
N PRO A 262 -6.61 33.28 -5.13
CA PRO A 262 -7.14 34.65 -5.09
C PRO A 262 -8.55 34.72 -4.48
N ALA A 263 -9.43 33.80 -4.86
CA ALA A 263 -10.80 33.76 -4.33
C ALA A 263 -10.80 33.43 -2.83
N GLU A 264 -9.95 32.51 -2.38
CA GLU A 264 -9.79 32.19 -0.96
C GLU A 264 -9.24 33.37 -0.16
N ALA A 265 -8.31 34.14 -0.74
CA ALA A 265 -7.76 35.34 -0.13
C ALA A 265 -8.83 36.43 0.03
N GLU A 266 -9.64 36.67 -1.00
CA GLU A 266 -10.77 37.61 -0.94
C GLU A 266 -11.82 37.16 0.08
N GLU A 267 -12.14 35.87 0.15
CA GLU A 267 -13.03 35.31 1.17
C GLU A 267 -12.48 35.47 2.59
N ALA A 268 -11.17 35.31 2.76
CA ALA A 268 -10.52 35.53 4.03
C ALA A 268 -10.53 37.01 4.44
N GLU A 269 -10.39 37.94 3.49
CA GLU A 269 -10.54 39.37 3.73
C GLU A 269 -11.98 39.74 4.10
N ARG A 270 -12.98 39.28 3.33
CA ARG A 270 -14.39 39.52 3.65
C ARG A 270 -14.76 39.06 5.05
N ARG A 271 -14.30 37.86 5.45
CA ARG A 271 -14.52 37.35 6.82
C ARG A 271 -13.85 38.20 7.89
N ARG A 272 -12.71 38.84 7.59
CA ARG A 272 -12.03 39.75 8.52
C ARG A 272 -12.80 41.06 8.67
N ASP A 273 -13.32 41.58 7.56
CA ASP A 273 -14.10 42.81 7.54
C ASP A 273 -15.44 42.63 8.26
N GLU A 274 -16.18 41.56 7.96
CA GLU A 274 -17.41 41.17 8.67
C GLU A 274 -17.16 41.03 10.19
N ALA A 275 -16.08 40.34 10.57
CA ALA A 275 -15.71 40.21 11.98
C ALA A 275 -15.29 41.54 12.63
N GLU A 276 -14.78 42.51 11.87
CA GLU A 276 -14.51 43.86 12.37
C GLU A 276 -15.80 44.67 12.51
N GLU A 277 -16.72 44.58 11.56
CA GLU A 277 -18.03 45.21 11.62
C GLU A 277 -18.86 44.68 12.80
N ASP A 278 -18.89 43.37 13.01
CA ASP A 278 -19.55 42.75 14.15
C ASP A 278 -18.98 43.28 15.48
N ARG A 279 -17.64 43.35 15.58
CA ARG A 279 -16.98 43.94 16.77
C ARG A 279 -17.34 45.40 16.97
N ARG A 280 -17.46 46.19 15.90
CA ARG A 280 -17.89 47.59 15.96
C ARG A 280 -19.35 47.71 16.37
N LEU A 281 -20.23 46.86 15.87
CA LEU A 281 -21.66 46.81 16.23
C LEU A 281 -21.85 46.40 17.68
N GLU A 282 -21.13 45.39 18.17
CA GLU A 282 -21.14 45.01 19.58
C GLU A 282 -20.63 46.14 20.48
N ALA A 283 -19.55 46.82 20.08
CA ALA A 283 -19.03 47.96 20.82
C ALA A 283 -20.04 49.11 20.89
N ARG A 284 -20.76 49.39 19.80
CA ARG A 284 -21.86 50.37 19.76
C ARG A 284 -23.01 49.96 20.66
N LYS A 285 -23.51 48.72 20.56
CA LYS A 285 -24.56 48.20 21.45
C LYS A 285 -24.19 48.34 22.93
N ARG A 286 -22.94 48.04 23.30
CA ARG A 286 -22.43 48.22 24.67
C ARG A 286 -22.29 49.69 25.06
N ALA A 287 -22.06 50.60 24.12
CA ALA A 287 -22.03 52.04 24.38
C ALA A 287 -23.45 52.58 24.59
N ASP A 288 -24.40 52.18 23.72
CA ASP A 288 -25.81 52.57 23.80
C ASP A 288 -26.47 52.06 25.08
N GLN A 289 -26.18 50.82 25.49
CA GLN A 289 -26.61 50.28 26.79
C GLN A 289 -26.08 51.11 27.96
N ARG A 290 -24.78 51.44 27.96
CA ARG A 290 -24.19 52.29 29.00
C ARG A 290 -24.81 53.69 29.03
N ALA A 291 -25.15 54.25 27.86
CA ALA A 291 -25.83 55.54 27.78
C ALA A 291 -27.26 55.46 28.32
N ALA A 292 -28.02 54.42 27.94
CA ALA A 292 -29.37 54.19 28.45
C ALA A 292 -29.38 53.97 29.98
N ASP A 293 -28.45 53.18 30.51
CA ASP A 293 -28.31 52.96 31.95
C ASP A 293 -27.99 54.27 32.69
N ALA A 294 -27.15 55.13 32.10
CA ALA A 294 -26.86 56.46 32.64
C ALA A 294 -28.08 57.39 32.60
N GLU A 295 -28.87 57.35 31.52
CA GLU A 295 -30.12 58.11 31.37
C GLU A 295 -31.16 57.65 32.42
N VAL A 296 -31.35 56.34 32.59
CA VAL A 296 -32.24 55.76 33.60
C VAL A 296 -31.81 56.16 35.00
N SER A 297 -30.52 56.11 35.32
CA SER A 297 -30.01 56.56 36.61
C SER A 297 -30.30 58.06 36.84
N LYS A 298 -30.16 58.89 35.80
CA LYS A 298 -30.45 60.33 35.88
C LYS A 298 -31.94 60.58 36.09
N LEU A 299 -32.81 59.92 35.31
CA LEU A 299 -34.26 60.04 35.46
C LEU A 299 -34.73 59.54 36.83
N THR A 300 -34.15 58.46 37.35
CA THR A 300 -34.47 57.96 38.70
C THR A 300 -34.06 58.98 39.77
N SER A 301 -32.90 59.63 39.61
CA SER A 301 -32.47 60.71 40.51
C SER A 301 -33.37 61.96 40.41
N GLN A 302 -33.89 62.27 39.22
CA GLN A 302 -34.84 63.37 39.05
C GLN A 302 -36.21 63.03 39.62
N ALA A 303 -36.73 61.84 39.35
CA ALA A 303 -38.02 61.37 39.87
C ALA A 303 -38.02 61.27 41.40
N THR A 304 -36.89 60.90 42.01
CA THR A 304 -36.75 60.91 43.49
C THR A 304 -36.74 62.33 44.06
N VAL A 305 -36.10 63.29 43.37
CA VAL A 305 -36.17 64.72 43.72
C VAL A 305 -37.58 65.28 43.52
N GLU A 306 -38.26 64.88 42.44
CA GLU A 306 -39.59 65.36 42.09
C GLU A 306 -40.66 64.74 43.00
N ALA A 307 -40.55 63.47 43.36
CA ALA A 307 -41.38 62.84 44.39
C ALA A 307 -41.19 63.52 45.76
N ALA A 308 -39.96 63.95 46.09
CA ALA A 308 -39.72 64.76 47.29
C ALA A 308 -40.38 66.15 47.21
N ARG A 309 -40.39 66.79 46.02
CA ARG A 309 -41.11 68.05 45.79
C ARG A 309 -42.61 67.89 45.87
N TYR A 310 -43.19 66.85 45.26
CA TYR A 310 -44.62 66.56 45.35
C TYR A 310 -45.04 66.13 46.75
N ALA A 311 -44.20 65.48 47.54
CA ALA A 311 -44.49 65.24 48.95
C ALA A 311 -44.57 66.54 49.77
N VAL A 312 -43.80 67.57 49.37
CA VAL A 312 -43.87 68.93 49.94
C VAL A 312 -45.08 69.70 49.40
N GLU A 313 -45.38 69.57 48.10
CA GLU A 313 -46.48 70.27 47.43
C GLU A 313 -47.85 69.68 47.76
N ALA A 314 -47.96 68.37 47.99
CA ALA A 314 -49.16 67.73 48.54
C ALA A 314 -49.44 68.15 50.00
N GLN A 315 -48.44 68.71 50.68
CA GLN A 315 -48.62 69.38 51.98
C GLN A 315 -49.20 70.80 51.83
N THR A 316 -49.25 71.35 50.61
CA THR A 316 -49.70 72.73 50.31
C THR A 316 -50.51 72.79 49.01
N GLY A 317 -51.82 72.59 49.08
CA GLY A 317 -52.71 73.16 48.06
C GLY A 317 -53.84 72.25 47.60
N VAL A 318 -55.03 72.55 48.12
CA VAL A 318 -56.31 71.95 47.78
C VAL A 318 -57.04 72.83 46.75
N ALA A 319 -57.66 72.17 45.76
CA ALA A 319 -58.88 72.58 45.04
C ALA A 319 -58.83 73.87 44.18
N ALA A 320 -59.71 74.13 43.22
CA ALA A 320 -60.79 73.43 42.51
C ALA A 320 -61.01 74.28 41.24
N VAL A 321 -61.20 73.70 40.05
CA VAL A 321 -62.48 73.30 39.46
C VAL A 321 -63.59 74.35 39.57
N GLU A 322 -63.63 75.27 38.60
CA GLU A 322 -64.86 75.96 38.22
C GLU A 322 -64.97 76.05 36.69
N SER A 323 -65.41 74.93 36.09
CA SER A 323 -65.98 74.92 34.75
C SER A 323 -66.67 73.56 34.63
N ARG A 324 -67.94 73.46 35.05
CA ARG A 324 -68.73 72.22 34.96
C ARG A 324 -69.87 72.32 33.95
N SER A 325 -70.45 73.50 33.74
CA SER A 325 -71.55 73.70 32.78
C SER A 325 -71.06 73.96 31.35
N ALA A 326 -69.96 74.72 31.17
CA ALA A 326 -69.27 74.81 29.89
C ALA A 326 -68.56 73.49 29.52
N ARG A 327 -68.09 72.75 30.55
CA ARG A 327 -67.55 71.39 30.41
C ARG A 327 -68.60 70.45 29.86
N GLN A 328 -69.81 70.37 30.43
CA GLN A 328 -70.83 69.41 29.95
C GLN A 328 -71.25 69.63 28.49
N ALA A 329 -71.38 70.88 28.04
CA ALA A 329 -71.72 71.17 26.65
C ALA A 329 -70.55 70.90 25.69
N ALA A 330 -69.31 71.20 26.09
CA ALA A 330 -68.10 70.86 25.35
C ALA A 330 -67.83 69.33 25.37
N GLU A 331 -68.15 68.64 26.47
CA GLU A 331 -68.04 67.20 26.67
C GLU A 331 -69.01 66.45 25.77
N ALA A 332 -70.26 66.90 25.64
CA ALA A 332 -71.23 66.26 24.74
C ALA A 332 -70.87 66.43 23.25
N ALA A 333 -70.36 67.61 22.84
CA ALA A 333 -69.89 67.84 21.48
C ALA A 333 -68.56 67.12 21.19
N ALA A 334 -67.68 67.02 22.19
CA ALA A 334 -66.46 66.21 22.12
C ALA A 334 -66.80 64.72 22.06
N GLU A 335 -67.79 64.23 22.82
CA GLU A 335 -68.25 62.84 22.78
C GLU A 335 -68.83 62.45 21.41
N ALA A 336 -69.52 63.36 20.72
CA ALA A 336 -70.02 63.09 19.37
C ALA A 336 -68.89 63.00 18.34
N ARG A 337 -67.89 63.90 18.39
CA ARG A 337 -66.70 63.83 17.53
C ARG A 337 -65.81 62.64 17.89
N ASN A 338 -65.67 62.33 19.17
CA ASN A 338 -64.95 61.17 19.67
C ASN A 338 -65.63 59.88 19.21
N ARG A 339 -66.97 59.80 19.17
CA ARG A 339 -67.66 58.64 18.60
C ARG A 339 -67.40 58.46 17.09
N GLY A 340 -67.38 59.55 16.32
CA GLY A 340 -67.00 59.50 14.90
C GLY A 340 -65.54 59.09 14.70
N ALA A 341 -64.62 59.69 15.46
CA ALA A 341 -63.19 59.36 15.42
C ALA A 341 -62.88 57.94 15.92
N VAL A 342 -63.62 57.44 16.92
CA VAL A 342 -63.51 56.06 17.42
C VAL A 342 -64.05 55.07 16.38
N ALA A 343 -65.15 55.38 15.69
CA ALA A 343 -65.67 54.52 14.63
C ALA A 343 -64.71 54.46 13.42
N GLU A 344 -64.13 55.58 13.02
CA GLU A 344 -63.10 55.62 11.97
C GLU A 344 -61.80 54.91 12.40
N ALA A 345 -61.37 55.09 13.65
CA ALA A 345 -60.23 54.38 14.21
C ALA A 345 -60.47 52.86 14.27
N GLN A 346 -61.68 52.42 14.66
CA GLN A 346 -62.06 51.00 14.67
C GLN A 346 -62.12 50.40 13.27
N ALA A 347 -62.57 51.15 12.26
CA ALA A 347 -62.55 50.71 10.87
C ALA A 347 -61.11 50.52 10.36
N PHE A 348 -60.24 51.50 10.60
CA PHE A 348 -58.81 51.40 10.25
C PHE A 348 -58.10 50.27 11.01
N GLU A 349 -58.40 50.10 12.29
CA GLU A 349 -57.86 49.01 13.12
C GLU A 349 -58.33 47.64 12.62
N SER A 350 -59.57 47.52 12.14
CA SER A 350 -60.10 46.28 11.56
C SER A 350 -59.44 45.90 10.23
N GLU A 351 -59.16 46.89 9.37
CA GLU A 351 -58.42 46.68 8.12
C GLU A 351 -56.96 46.33 8.38
N ALA A 352 -56.31 47.04 9.33
CA ALA A 352 -54.96 46.74 9.77
C ALA A 352 -54.85 45.34 10.40
N ALA A 353 -55.83 44.93 11.19
CA ALA A 353 -55.91 43.59 11.76
C ALA A 353 -56.11 42.51 10.69
N ALA A 354 -56.94 42.78 9.67
CA ALA A 354 -57.13 41.86 8.54
C ALA A 354 -55.84 41.70 7.71
N GLU A 355 -55.11 42.79 7.45
CA GLU A 355 -53.84 42.75 6.74
C GLU A 355 -52.74 42.07 7.57
N ALA A 356 -52.70 42.31 8.89
CA ALA A 356 -51.79 41.62 9.80
C ALA A 356 -52.04 40.11 9.84
N ASN A 357 -53.31 39.68 9.88
CA ASN A 357 -53.68 38.27 9.84
C ASN A 357 -53.29 37.60 8.53
N LYS A 358 -53.44 38.30 7.40
CA LYS A 358 -53.00 37.79 6.09
C LYS A 358 -51.48 37.60 6.03
N ARG A 359 -50.71 38.59 6.50
CA ARG A 359 -49.25 38.48 6.58
C ARG A 359 -48.80 37.37 7.54
N ALA A 360 -49.50 37.19 8.66
CA ALA A 360 -49.23 36.10 9.59
C ALA A 360 -49.47 34.72 8.93
N ALA A 361 -50.55 34.57 8.18
CA ALA A 361 -50.86 33.34 7.44
C ALA A 361 -49.81 33.05 6.34
N GLU A 362 -49.40 34.06 5.57
CA GLU A 362 -48.36 33.91 4.54
C GLU A 362 -46.99 33.52 5.15
N MET A 363 -46.65 34.09 6.31
CA MET A 363 -45.44 33.72 7.05
C MET A 363 -45.50 32.31 7.62
N GLU A 364 -46.66 31.87 8.10
CA GLU A 364 -46.88 30.51 8.59
C GLU A 364 -46.77 29.48 7.45
N GLU A 365 -47.31 29.78 6.28
CA GLU A 365 -47.19 28.94 5.08
C GLU A 365 -45.74 28.85 4.60
N ALA A 366 -45.00 29.97 4.59
CA ALA A 366 -43.58 29.97 4.29
C ALA A 366 -42.76 29.16 5.33
N ALA A 367 -43.11 29.27 6.61
CA ALA A 367 -42.51 28.49 7.68
C ALA A 367 -42.85 26.99 7.57
N ALA A 368 -44.06 26.63 7.12
CA ALA A 368 -44.44 25.25 6.85
C ALA A 368 -43.66 24.69 5.65
N GLY A 369 -43.49 25.48 4.58
CA GLY A 369 -42.71 25.09 3.40
C GLY A 369 -41.23 24.87 3.70
N THR A 370 -40.62 25.70 4.56
CA THR A 370 -39.23 25.50 5.01
C THR A 370 -39.09 24.26 5.89
N ARG A 371 -40.02 24.01 6.82
CA ARG A 371 -40.05 22.78 7.63
C ARG A 371 -40.20 21.52 6.78
N ALA A 372 -41.03 21.56 5.73
CA ALA A 372 -41.21 20.43 4.82
C ALA A 372 -39.93 20.10 4.05
N ARG A 373 -39.21 21.11 3.55
CA ARG A 373 -37.91 20.93 2.87
C ARG A 373 -36.84 20.41 3.82
N ALA A 374 -36.80 20.91 5.07
CA ALA A 374 -35.89 20.40 6.09
C ALA A 374 -36.17 18.92 6.41
N ALA A 375 -37.45 18.54 6.55
CA ALA A 375 -37.83 17.14 6.77
C ALA A 375 -37.47 16.22 5.59
N GLU A 376 -37.53 16.71 4.35
CA GLU A 376 -37.10 15.97 3.17
C GLU A 376 -35.58 15.78 3.15
N THR A 377 -34.80 16.82 3.49
CA THR A 377 -33.34 16.70 3.61
C THR A 377 -32.93 15.74 4.72
N ASP A 378 -33.63 15.75 5.86
CA ASP A 378 -33.36 14.84 6.97
C ASP A 378 -33.65 13.37 6.59
N ARG A 379 -34.71 13.12 5.83
CA ARG A 379 -35.02 11.79 5.30
C ARG A 379 -33.96 11.31 4.31
N ALA A 380 -33.53 12.18 3.40
CA ALA A 380 -32.45 11.87 2.46
C ALA A 380 -31.14 11.57 3.21
N ALA A 381 -30.80 12.35 4.24
CA ALA A 381 -29.66 12.09 5.10
C ALA A 381 -29.77 10.73 5.80
N ALA A 382 -30.92 10.42 6.42
CA ALA A 382 -31.15 9.14 7.08
C ALA A 382 -31.03 7.93 6.12
N GLU A 383 -31.53 8.04 4.88
CA GLU A 383 -31.35 7.00 3.86
C GLU A 383 -29.87 6.80 3.48
N THR A 384 -29.09 7.89 3.37
CA THR A 384 -27.65 7.77 3.10
C THR A 384 -26.92 7.12 4.26
N GLU A 385 -27.29 7.42 5.50
CA GLU A 385 -26.71 6.78 6.69
C GLU A 385 -27.05 5.28 6.77
N LEU A 386 -28.27 4.88 6.41
CA LEU A 386 -28.65 3.46 6.35
C LEU A 386 -27.84 2.71 5.29
N ARG A 387 -27.64 3.30 4.10
CA ARG A 387 -26.76 2.70 3.06
C ARG A 387 -25.31 2.62 3.53
N ALA A 388 -24.82 3.64 4.23
CA ALA A 388 -23.49 3.64 4.84
C ALA A 388 -23.36 2.58 5.96
N ALA A 389 -24.40 2.37 6.76
CA ALA A 389 -24.42 1.33 7.78
C ALA A 389 -24.44 -0.08 7.17
N GLU A 390 -25.23 -0.30 6.12
CA GLU A 390 -25.30 -1.59 5.44
C GLU A 390 -23.96 -1.95 4.76
N THR A 391 -23.33 -0.98 4.09
CA THR A 391 -22.00 -1.16 3.50
C THR A 391 -20.93 -1.47 4.55
N ARG A 392 -20.95 -0.79 5.70
CA ARG A 392 -20.07 -1.14 6.83
C ARG A 392 -20.33 -2.56 7.35
N ARG A 393 -21.59 -2.98 7.46
CA ARG A 393 -21.94 -4.35 7.89
C ARG A 393 -21.39 -5.39 6.91
N ARG A 394 -21.60 -5.20 5.61
CA ARG A 394 -21.07 -6.10 4.57
C ARG A 394 -19.54 -6.14 4.58
N ALA A 395 -18.88 -5.01 4.82
CA ALA A 395 -17.43 -4.96 4.97
C ALA A 395 -16.95 -5.72 6.22
N ALA A 396 -17.66 -5.60 7.35
CA ALA A 396 -17.35 -6.34 8.57
C ALA A 396 -17.53 -7.86 8.38
N GLU A 397 -18.63 -8.28 7.76
CA GLU A 397 -18.89 -9.69 7.41
C GLU A 397 -17.81 -10.25 6.46
N ALA A 398 -17.39 -9.47 5.46
CA ALA A 398 -16.31 -9.85 4.55
C ALA A 398 -14.95 -9.98 5.25
N ASN A 399 -14.66 -9.07 6.20
CA ASN A 399 -13.43 -9.13 6.99
C ASN A 399 -13.43 -10.36 7.91
N GLN A 400 -14.53 -10.66 8.58
CA GLN A 400 -14.65 -11.87 9.41
C GLN A 400 -14.49 -13.15 8.57
N ALA A 401 -15.10 -13.20 7.38
CA ALA A 401 -14.93 -14.34 6.49
C ALA A 401 -13.47 -14.48 6.02
N ALA A 402 -12.77 -13.37 5.79
CA ALA A 402 -11.34 -13.38 5.44
C ALA A 402 -10.47 -13.86 6.61
N GLU A 403 -10.75 -13.43 7.84
CA GLU A 403 -10.04 -13.87 9.05
C GLU A 403 -10.22 -15.38 9.28
N VAL A 404 -11.44 -15.90 9.13
CA VAL A 404 -11.71 -17.35 9.24
C VAL A 404 -10.94 -18.12 8.16
N ALA A 405 -10.96 -17.65 6.91
CA ALA A 405 -10.23 -18.29 5.82
C ALA A 405 -8.70 -18.24 6.02
N GLU A 406 -8.17 -17.19 6.63
CA GLU A 406 -6.75 -17.09 7.00
C GLU A 406 -6.39 -18.06 8.12
N ALA A 407 -7.24 -18.18 9.14
CA ALA A 407 -7.06 -19.13 10.24
C ALA A 407 -7.09 -20.59 9.75
N GLU A 408 -8.03 -20.95 8.86
CA GLU A 408 -8.09 -22.27 8.24
C GLU A 408 -6.83 -22.57 7.41
N GLN A 409 -6.33 -21.60 6.65
CA GLN A 409 -5.09 -21.76 5.89
C GLN A 409 -3.87 -21.90 6.80
N ALA A 410 -3.81 -21.15 7.91
CA ALA A 410 -2.75 -21.28 8.89
C ALA A 410 -2.76 -22.68 9.55
N ALA A 411 -3.95 -23.19 9.90
CA ALA A 411 -4.12 -24.54 10.44
C ALA A 411 -3.67 -25.61 9.45
N ALA A 412 -4.06 -25.52 8.18
CA ALA A 412 -3.64 -26.46 7.13
C ALA A 412 -2.12 -26.45 6.91
N VAL A 413 -1.48 -25.27 7.01
CA VAL A 413 -0.01 -25.17 6.92
C VAL A 413 0.68 -25.74 8.15
N ALA A 414 0.11 -25.56 9.35
CA ALA A 414 0.64 -26.16 10.57
C ALA A 414 0.56 -27.69 10.52
N GLU A 415 -0.57 -28.24 10.08
CA GLU A 415 -0.76 -29.68 9.90
C GLU A 415 0.20 -30.26 8.85
N ALA A 416 0.38 -29.59 7.72
CA ALA A 416 1.35 -30.01 6.69
C ALA A 416 2.80 -30.02 7.21
N LYS A 417 3.16 -29.04 8.06
CA LYS A 417 4.48 -29.02 8.71
C LYS A 417 4.64 -30.17 9.70
N GLN A 418 3.62 -30.49 10.49
CA GLN A 418 3.66 -31.61 11.42
C GLN A 418 3.85 -32.94 10.67
N ARG A 419 3.09 -33.17 9.59
CA ARG A 419 3.26 -34.36 8.75
C ARG A 419 4.65 -34.45 8.12
N ALA A 420 5.25 -33.32 7.72
CA ALA A 420 6.61 -33.31 7.19
C ALA A 420 7.65 -33.69 8.26
N VAL A 421 7.51 -33.17 9.48
CA VAL A 421 8.39 -33.51 10.61
C VAL A 421 8.25 -34.99 10.99
N GLU A 422 7.02 -35.53 11.00
CA GLU A 422 6.77 -36.95 11.24
C GLU A 422 7.39 -37.84 10.16
N ALA A 423 7.30 -37.44 8.89
CA ALA A 423 7.93 -38.16 7.78
C ALA A 423 9.47 -38.14 7.87
N GLU A 424 10.06 -37.00 8.23
CA GLU A 424 11.51 -36.90 8.46
C GLU A 424 11.96 -37.77 9.63
N ARG A 425 11.18 -37.82 10.72
CA ARG A 425 11.46 -38.69 11.86
C ARG A 425 11.39 -40.17 11.47
N ALA A 426 10.37 -40.58 10.72
CA ALA A 426 10.26 -41.95 10.23
C ALA A 426 11.45 -42.31 9.29
N ALA A 427 11.85 -41.38 8.42
CA ALA A 427 13.04 -41.55 7.58
C ALA A 427 14.32 -41.69 8.41
N ALA A 428 14.49 -40.88 9.46
CA ALA A 428 15.63 -40.99 10.37
C ALA A 428 15.63 -42.31 11.15
N GLU A 429 14.47 -42.77 11.63
CA GLU A 429 14.32 -44.06 12.33
C GLU A 429 14.67 -45.24 11.40
N THR A 430 14.20 -45.23 10.15
CA THR A 430 14.59 -46.26 9.16
C THR A 430 16.08 -46.23 8.85
N GLN A 431 16.68 -45.04 8.71
CA GLN A 431 18.12 -44.92 8.49
C GLN A 431 18.92 -45.43 9.69
N ALA A 432 18.48 -45.13 10.92
CA ALA A 432 19.09 -45.63 12.14
C ALA A 432 19.02 -47.17 12.21
N ALA A 433 17.88 -47.78 11.87
CA ALA A 433 17.74 -49.24 11.83
C ALA A 433 18.66 -49.89 10.77
N VAL A 434 18.85 -49.27 9.61
CA VAL A 434 19.80 -49.73 8.60
C VAL A 434 21.24 -49.65 9.11
N LEU A 435 21.62 -48.54 9.73
CA LEU A 435 22.96 -48.36 10.31
C LEU A 435 23.22 -49.34 11.46
N GLU A 436 22.23 -49.59 12.31
CA GLU A 436 22.32 -50.58 13.39
C GLU A 436 22.53 -51.99 12.81
N THR A 437 21.80 -52.34 11.75
CA THR A 437 21.97 -53.62 11.05
C THR A 437 23.37 -53.75 10.47
N GLN A 438 23.89 -52.69 9.84
CA GLN A 438 25.26 -52.66 9.32
C GLN A 438 26.31 -52.80 10.42
N ALA A 439 26.12 -52.13 11.56
CA ALA A 439 27.01 -52.25 12.71
C ALA A 439 27.03 -53.68 13.28
N ARG A 440 25.86 -54.33 13.39
CA ARG A 440 25.77 -55.74 13.81
C ARG A 440 26.47 -56.69 12.84
N VAL A 441 26.34 -56.46 11.53
CA VAL A 441 27.04 -57.25 10.50
C VAL A 441 28.56 -57.06 10.63
N ALA A 442 29.03 -55.82 10.77
CA ALA A 442 30.46 -55.53 10.95
C ALA A 442 31.03 -56.15 12.24
N GLU A 443 30.28 -56.14 13.33
CA GLU A 443 30.67 -56.77 14.59
C GLU A 443 30.75 -58.30 14.47
N ALA A 444 29.78 -58.92 13.77
CA ALA A 444 29.81 -60.35 13.48
C ALA A 444 31.00 -60.73 12.59
N GLU A 445 31.36 -59.89 11.61
CA GLU A 445 32.55 -60.08 10.79
C GLU A 445 33.84 -59.98 11.61
N LEU A 446 33.95 -59.01 12.52
CA LEU A 446 35.10 -58.87 13.41
C LEU A 446 35.28 -60.10 14.31
N ARG A 447 34.21 -60.57 14.96
CA ARG A 447 34.24 -61.80 15.78
C ARG A 447 34.63 -63.02 14.96
N ALA A 448 34.18 -63.10 13.72
CA ALA A 448 34.54 -64.19 12.83
C ALA A 448 36.04 -64.16 12.48
N LEU A 449 36.62 -62.99 12.26
CA LEU A 449 38.07 -62.84 12.04
C LEU A 449 38.86 -63.24 13.29
N GLU A 450 38.45 -62.80 14.48
CA GLU A 450 39.08 -63.20 15.75
C GLU A 450 39.03 -64.73 15.96
N ALA A 451 37.90 -65.37 15.66
CA ALA A 451 37.76 -66.83 15.72
C ALA A 451 38.67 -67.55 14.70
N GLU A 452 38.82 -66.99 13.49
CA GLU A 452 39.72 -67.54 12.47
C GLU A 452 41.21 -67.44 12.89
N ASP A 453 41.58 -66.34 13.53
CA ASP A 453 42.94 -66.10 14.04
C ASP A 453 43.26 -67.02 15.21
N THR A 454 42.34 -67.20 16.17
CA THR A 454 42.52 -68.18 17.27
C THR A 454 42.67 -69.61 16.76
N ALA A 455 41.95 -69.97 15.70
CA ALA A 455 42.03 -71.29 15.06
C ALA A 455 43.23 -71.48 14.12
N LYS A 456 44.05 -70.43 13.90
CA LYS A 456 45.25 -70.44 13.03
C LYS A 456 44.97 -70.91 11.60
N LEU A 457 43.83 -70.53 11.04
CA LEU A 457 43.41 -70.98 9.71
C LEU A 457 44.29 -70.41 8.58
N THR A 458 44.52 -71.21 7.55
CA THR A 458 45.23 -70.79 6.33
C THR A 458 44.39 -69.77 5.53
N PRO A 459 45.01 -68.95 4.67
CA PRO A 459 44.28 -67.98 3.84
C PRO A 459 43.20 -68.62 2.94
N THR A 460 43.43 -69.86 2.50
CA THR A 460 42.48 -70.62 1.70
C THR A 460 41.25 -71.03 2.52
N GLU A 461 41.44 -71.52 3.73
CA GLU A 461 40.34 -71.93 4.62
C GLU A 461 39.50 -70.73 5.08
N ARG A 462 40.14 -69.57 5.31
CA ARG A 462 39.45 -68.30 5.57
C ARG A 462 38.59 -67.86 4.40
N ALA A 463 39.11 -67.95 3.18
CA ALA A 463 38.35 -67.63 1.97
C ALA A 463 37.13 -68.56 1.80
N ALA A 464 37.29 -69.88 2.01
CA ALA A 464 36.17 -70.82 1.93
C ALA A 464 35.09 -70.54 3.01
N ARG A 465 35.49 -70.21 4.25
CA ARG A 465 34.56 -69.86 5.33
C ARG A 465 33.85 -68.52 5.09
N LYS A 466 34.54 -67.53 4.51
CA LYS A 466 33.92 -66.27 4.08
C LYS A 466 32.85 -66.50 3.02
N VAL A 467 33.12 -67.35 2.03
CA VAL A 467 32.14 -67.74 1.00
C VAL A 467 30.98 -68.54 1.58
N ALA A 468 31.23 -69.43 2.55
CA ALA A 468 30.17 -70.14 3.27
C ALA A 468 29.24 -69.18 4.03
N ARG A 469 29.78 -68.11 4.64
CA ARG A 469 28.98 -67.04 5.27
C ARG A 469 28.18 -66.25 4.24
N MET A 470 28.75 -65.94 3.06
CA MET A 470 28.02 -65.27 1.97
C MET A 470 26.84 -66.11 1.47
N ILE A 471 26.99 -67.44 1.38
CA ILE A 471 25.91 -68.36 1.00
C ILE A 471 24.82 -68.38 2.08
N LEU A 472 25.19 -68.50 3.36
CA LEU A 472 24.21 -68.49 4.45
C LEU A 472 23.44 -67.16 4.56
N ALA A 473 24.07 -66.04 4.20
CA ALA A 473 23.43 -64.73 4.17
C ALA A 473 22.30 -64.61 3.14
N THR A 474 22.20 -65.52 2.15
CA THR A 474 21.06 -65.57 1.23
C THR A 474 19.84 -66.32 1.81
N GLY A 475 19.92 -66.80 3.05
CA GLY A 475 18.84 -67.50 3.74
C GLY A 475 18.78 -69.01 3.48
N GLY A 476 19.84 -69.61 2.91
CA GLY A 476 19.88 -71.03 2.58
C GLY A 476 21.31 -71.59 2.49
N THR A 477 21.43 -72.83 2.02
CA THR A 477 22.73 -73.51 1.84
C THR A 477 23.06 -73.75 0.36
N ASP A 478 22.30 -73.17 -0.55
CA ASP A 478 22.52 -73.31 -2.00
C ASP A 478 23.74 -72.49 -2.45
N PRO A 479 24.82 -73.13 -2.92
CA PRO A 479 26.01 -72.41 -3.37
C PRO A 479 25.75 -71.52 -4.59
N GLU A 480 24.75 -71.85 -5.42
CA GLU A 480 24.43 -71.07 -6.62
C GLU A 480 23.66 -69.78 -6.31
N ALA A 481 23.19 -69.61 -5.08
CA ALA A 481 22.50 -68.39 -4.63
C ALA A 481 23.41 -67.14 -4.65
N VAL A 482 24.75 -67.33 -4.60
CA VAL A 482 25.73 -66.25 -4.70
C VAL A 482 26.44 -66.31 -6.04
N LYS A 483 26.35 -65.22 -6.81
CA LYS A 483 27.00 -65.10 -8.13
C LYS A 483 28.53 -65.20 -7.99
N LEU A 484 29.17 -65.92 -8.91
CA LEU A 484 30.63 -66.08 -8.96
C LEU A 484 31.38 -64.75 -8.98
N GLN A 485 30.84 -63.73 -9.67
CA GLN A 485 31.44 -62.40 -9.70
C GLN A 485 31.45 -61.74 -8.31
N ALA A 486 30.37 -61.88 -7.54
CA ALA A 486 30.30 -61.33 -6.19
C ALA A 486 31.32 -61.99 -5.25
N ILE A 487 31.57 -63.29 -5.42
CA ILE A 487 32.60 -64.02 -4.67
C ILE A 487 34.00 -63.58 -5.09
N ALA A 488 34.24 -63.40 -6.38
CA ALA A 488 35.50 -62.91 -6.93
C ALA A 488 35.84 -61.51 -6.38
N ASP A 489 34.87 -60.60 -6.41
CA ASP A 489 35.02 -59.23 -5.91
C ASP A 489 35.24 -59.19 -4.39
N ALA A 490 34.49 -60.00 -3.62
CA ALA A 490 34.60 -60.06 -2.16
C ALA A 490 35.93 -60.66 -1.65
N LEU A 491 36.60 -61.46 -2.47
CA LEU A 491 37.88 -62.09 -2.16
C LEU A 491 39.07 -61.43 -2.87
N GLY A 492 38.84 -60.56 -3.87
CA GLY A 492 39.89 -59.97 -4.70
C GLY A 492 40.62 -60.99 -5.57
N VAL A 493 39.91 -62.02 -6.07
CA VAL A 493 40.48 -63.14 -6.85
C VAL A 493 39.79 -63.31 -8.21
N SER A 494 40.39 -64.10 -9.11
CA SER A 494 39.74 -64.43 -10.39
C SER A 494 38.47 -65.26 -10.21
N THR A 495 37.57 -65.21 -11.19
CA THR A 495 36.33 -66.01 -11.21
C THR A 495 36.60 -67.52 -11.17
N SER A 496 37.72 -67.98 -11.72
CA SER A 496 38.17 -69.37 -11.63
C SER A 496 38.52 -69.78 -10.20
N ILE A 497 39.21 -68.92 -9.44
CA ILE A 497 39.51 -69.15 -8.02
C ILE A 497 38.23 -69.04 -7.19
N ALA A 498 37.35 -68.08 -7.48
CA ALA A 498 36.05 -67.92 -6.82
C ALA A 498 35.17 -69.18 -6.94
N SER A 499 35.14 -69.81 -8.12
CA SER A 499 34.42 -71.07 -8.33
C SER A 499 34.94 -72.20 -7.44
N LYS A 500 36.27 -72.33 -7.34
CA LYS A 500 36.91 -73.31 -6.44
C LYS A 500 36.59 -73.03 -4.96
N ARG A 501 36.63 -71.77 -4.53
CA ARG A 501 36.27 -71.37 -3.15
C ARG A 501 34.80 -71.61 -2.83
N ARG A 502 33.90 -71.48 -3.81
CA ARG A 502 32.48 -71.81 -3.68
C ARG A 502 32.25 -73.31 -3.47
N GLN A 503 33.00 -74.16 -4.17
CA GLN A 503 32.93 -75.61 -3.97
C GLN A 503 33.44 -76.01 -2.57
N GLU A 504 34.59 -75.48 -2.15
CA GLU A 504 35.14 -75.70 -0.80
C GLU A 504 34.17 -75.21 0.28
N ALA A 505 33.48 -74.08 0.06
CA ALA A 505 32.45 -73.57 0.95
C ALA A 505 31.20 -74.47 1.03
N ALA A 506 30.78 -75.05 -0.09
CA ALA A 506 29.64 -75.98 -0.14
C ALA A 506 29.94 -77.27 0.65
N GLU A 507 31.15 -77.82 0.50
CA GLU A 507 31.61 -78.98 1.27
C GLU A 507 31.70 -78.65 2.77
N LEU A 508 32.16 -77.44 3.10
CA LEU A 508 32.23 -76.93 4.46
C LEU A 508 30.83 -76.79 5.09
N LEU A 509 29.84 -76.30 4.35
CA LEU A 509 28.43 -76.25 4.80
C LEU A 509 27.82 -77.65 4.95
N ALA A 510 28.13 -78.59 4.04
CA ALA A 510 27.66 -79.96 4.10
C ALA A 510 28.25 -80.75 5.27
N SER A 511 29.49 -80.45 5.67
CA SER A 511 30.16 -81.03 6.85
C SER A 511 29.69 -80.43 8.19
N GLY A 512 28.67 -79.56 8.16
CA GLY A 512 28.03 -79.02 9.36
C GLY A 512 28.63 -77.73 9.87
N TYR A 513 29.41 -77.00 9.06
CA TYR A 513 29.86 -75.66 9.45
C TYR A 513 28.66 -74.76 9.73
N ARG A 514 28.62 -74.29 10.97
CA ARG A 514 27.74 -73.23 11.44
C ARG A 514 28.68 -72.16 12.01
N PRO A 515 28.75 -70.96 11.41
CA PRO A 515 29.45 -69.87 12.06
C PRO A 515 28.77 -69.65 13.43
N THR A 516 29.56 -69.67 14.50
CA THR A 516 29.07 -69.38 15.85
C THR A 516 28.42 -68.00 15.85
N ASP A 517 27.09 -68.02 16.06
CA ASP A 517 26.13 -66.92 16.10
C ASP A 517 25.93 -66.06 14.83
N LEU A 518 25.27 -66.65 13.84
CA LEU A 518 24.27 -65.94 13.01
C LEU A 518 22.83 -66.20 13.50
N THR A 519 22.65 -66.85 14.66
CA THR A 519 21.38 -67.45 15.13
C THR A 519 20.56 -66.60 16.12
N ARG A 520 20.80 -65.30 16.18
CA ARG A 520 19.83 -64.33 16.75
C ARG A 520 19.72 -63.10 15.84
N VAL A 521 19.21 -63.35 14.63
CA VAL A 521 18.74 -62.32 13.68
C VAL A 521 17.33 -61.90 14.06
#